data_AF-T1CI40-F1
#
_entry.id   AF-T1CI40-F1
#
_cell.length_a   1.000
_cell.length_b   1.000
_cell.length_c   1.000
_cell.angle_alpha   90.00
_cell.angle_beta   90.00
_cell.angle_gamma   90.00
#
_symmetry.space_group_name_H-M   'P 1'
#
loop_
_entity.id
_entity.type
_entity.pdbx_description
1 polymer ?
#
loop_
_entity_poly.entity_id
_entity_poly.type
_entity_poly.pdbx_seq_one_letter_code
_entity_poly.pdbx_strand_id
1 'polypeptide(L)'
;MIAATTGTANFFSSAVAAVIVGFLVRSVHLSAGGIGVLMSAGGIGGILGAFTASAIATRIGQARTIWLSVMTTAPFGLLIPFTERGAGLAFYVAGILPVSFGVAVHNVAQVSFRQALCPARLLGRMNATMRFLVWGTTPLG
;
A
#
# COMPACT_ATOMS: atom_id res chain seq x y z
N MET A 1 2.85 -0.83 18.77
CA MET A 1 3.62 -0.14 17.71
C MET A 1 3.20 -0.56 16.31
N ILE A 2 3.23 -1.85 15.94
CA ILE A 2 2.87 -2.29 14.57
C ILE A 2 1.40 -2.02 14.21
N ALA A 3 0.45 -2.18 15.14
CA ALA A 3 -0.97 -1.90 14.88
C ALA A 3 -1.24 -0.41 14.57
N ALA A 4 -0.53 0.51 15.24
CA ALA A 4 -0.64 1.94 14.99
C ALA A 4 -0.07 2.29 13.60
N THR A 5 1.11 1.79 13.24
CA THR A 5 1.70 2.02 11.92
C THR A 5 0.86 1.44 10.78
N THR A 6 0.30 0.23 10.95
CA THR A 6 -0.62 -0.36 9.96
C THR A 6 -1.92 0.45 9.87
N GLY A 7 -2.46 0.92 11.00
CA GLY A 7 -3.66 1.76 11.04
C GLY A 7 -3.46 3.10 10.35
N THR A 8 -2.34 3.77 10.63
CA THR A 8 -1.94 5.02 9.96
C THR A 8 -1.73 4.79 8.46
N ALA A 9 -1.02 3.73 8.06
CA ALA A 9 -0.79 3.42 6.64
C ALA A 9 -2.10 3.11 5.87
N ASN A 10 -3.04 2.39 6.49
CA ASN A 10 -4.36 2.15 5.90
C ASN A 10 -5.17 3.44 5.81
N PHE A 11 -5.22 4.22 6.89
CA PHE A 11 -5.95 5.49 6.92
C PHE A 11 -5.46 6.45 5.83
N PHE A 12 -4.15 6.65 5.70
CA PHE A 12 -3.58 7.49 4.66
C PHE A 12 -3.77 6.90 3.25
N SER A 13 -3.68 5.58 3.07
CA SER A 13 -3.95 4.94 1.77
C SER A 13 -5.41 5.11 1.34
N SER A 14 -6.36 4.93 2.26
CA SER A 14 -7.79 5.16 2.02
C SER A 14 -8.11 6.63 1.78
N ALA A 15 -7.49 7.54 2.53
CA ALA A 15 -7.64 8.99 2.31
C ALA A 15 -7.11 9.41 0.92
N VAL A 16 -5.94 8.90 0.52
CA VAL A 16 -5.39 9.13 -0.82
C VAL A 16 -6.34 8.56 -1.88
N ALA A 17 -6.82 7.32 -1.73
CA ALA A 17 -7.75 6.72 -2.68
C ALA A 17 -9.05 7.53 -2.83
N ALA A 18 -9.58 8.10 -1.75
CA ALA A 18 -10.76 8.96 -1.78
C ALA A 18 -10.51 10.29 -2.51
N VAL A 19 -9.35 10.91 -2.30
CA VAL A 19 -9.00 12.19 -2.92
C VAL A 19 -8.59 12.04 -4.39
N ILE A 20 -7.97 10.92 -4.75
CA ILE A 20 -7.39 10.73 -6.09
C ILE A 20 -8.45 10.67 -7.19
N VAL A 21 -9.61 10.06 -6.90
CA VAL A 21 -10.75 10.00 -7.83
C VAL A 21 -11.30 11.41 -8.03
N GLY A 22 -11.45 12.18 -6.96
CA GLY A 22 -11.87 13.58 -7.01
C GLY A 22 -10.91 14.44 -7.84
N PHE A 23 -9.60 14.26 -7.68
CA PHE A 23 -8.57 14.97 -8.45
C PHE A 23 -8.59 14.61 -9.94
N LEU A 24 -8.70 13.31 -10.28
CA LEU A 24 -8.76 12.85 -11.66
C LEU A 24 -10.01 13.32 -12.40
N VAL A 25 -11.15 13.41 -11.69
CA VAL A 25 -12.41 13.93 -12.22
C VAL A 25 -12.40 15.46 -12.34
N ARG A 26 -11.97 16.17 -11.29
CA ARG A 26 -12.12 17.64 -11.21
C ARG A 26 -10.99 18.42 -11.84
N SER A 27 -9.75 17.92 -11.76
CA SER A 27 -8.56 18.64 -12.23
C SER A 27 -8.13 18.18 -13.62
N VAL A 28 -8.16 16.86 -13.85
CA VAL A 28 -7.71 16.27 -15.13
C VAL A 28 -8.89 16.03 -16.09
N HIS A 29 -10.13 16.02 -15.57
CA HIS A 29 -11.37 15.77 -16.32
C HIS A 29 -11.34 14.47 -17.16
N LEU A 30 -10.83 13.39 -16.58
CA LEU A 30 -10.88 12.09 -17.23
C LEU A 30 -12.28 11.47 -17.20
N SER A 31 -12.58 10.68 -18.24
CA SER A 31 -13.74 9.79 -18.24
C SER A 31 -13.55 8.65 -17.23
N ALA A 32 -14.65 8.08 -16.73
CA ALA A 32 -14.62 6.99 -15.76
C ALA A 32 -13.75 5.80 -16.22
N GLY A 33 -13.75 5.50 -17.54
CA GLY A 33 -12.91 4.46 -18.12
C GLY A 33 -11.41 4.74 -17.99
N GLY A 34 -10.98 5.98 -18.24
CA GLY A 34 -9.57 6.37 -18.11
C GLY A 34 -9.07 6.32 -16.65
N ILE A 35 -9.94 6.68 -15.70
CA ILE A 35 -9.66 6.59 -14.27
C ILE A 35 -9.44 5.12 -13.85
N GLY A 36 -10.30 4.21 -14.31
CA GLY A 36 -10.16 2.78 -14.04
C GLY A 36 -8.84 2.21 -14.55
N VAL A 37 -8.43 2.58 -15.77
CA VAL A 37 -7.14 2.16 -16.35
C VAL A 37 -5.96 2.69 -15.52
N LEU A 38 -5.98 3.96 -15.13
CA LEU A 38 -4.93 4.55 -14.29
C LEU A 38 -4.85 3.90 -12.91
N MET A 39 -5.99 3.64 -12.27
CA MET A 39 -6.03 2.94 -10.98
C MET A 39 -5.51 1.50 -11.08
N SER A 40 -5.69 0.85 -12.23
CA SER A 40 -5.18 -0.50 -12.47
C SER A 40 -3.65 -0.57 -12.40
N ALA A 41 -2.94 0.51 -12.75
CA ALA A 41 -1.49 0.59 -12.57
C ALA A 41 -1.06 0.49 -11.10
N GLY A 42 -1.85 1.06 -10.18
CA GLY A 42 -1.63 0.89 -8.74
C GLY A 42 -1.84 -0.56 -8.29
N GLY A 43 -2.86 -1.24 -8.84
CA GLY A 43 -3.08 -2.68 -8.62
C GLY A 43 -1.88 -3.53 -9.06
N ILE A 44 -1.32 -3.25 -10.24
CA ILE A 44 -0.11 -3.92 -10.74
C ILE A 44 1.08 -3.70 -9.80
N GLY A 45 1.30 -2.46 -9.35
CA GLY A 45 2.35 -2.14 -8.37
C GLY A 45 2.18 -2.93 -7.07
N GLY A 46 0.95 -3.02 -6.56
CA GLY A 46 0.64 -3.79 -5.35
C GLY A 46 0.90 -5.29 -5.51
N ILE A 47 0.50 -5.89 -6.63
CA ILE A 47 0.73 -7.31 -6.92
C ILE A 47 2.23 -7.62 -7.01
N LEU A 48 2.99 -6.81 -7.78
CA LEU A 48 4.44 -6.96 -7.90
C LEU A 48 5.14 -6.80 -6.55
N GLY A 49 4.68 -5.85 -5.74
CA GLY A 49 5.17 -5.64 -4.37
C GLY A 49 4.94 -6.86 -3.49
N ALA A 50 3.74 -7.44 -3.53
CA ALA A 50 3.41 -8.62 -2.73
C ALA A 50 4.28 -9.84 -3.09
N PHE A 51 4.51 -10.10 -4.38
CA PHE A 51 5.34 -11.23 -4.83
C PHE A 51 6.82 -11.07 -4.47
N THR A 52 7.35 -9.85 -4.55
CA THR A 52 8.78 -9.58 -4.28
C THR A 52 9.07 -9.34 -2.80
N ALA A 53 8.05 -9.02 -2.00
CA ALA A 53 8.21 -8.66 -0.59
C ALA A 53 8.96 -9.72 0.24
N SER A 54 8.60 -11.00 0.07
CA SER A 54 9.22 -12.09 0.82
C SER A 54 10.71 -12.24 0.46
N ALA A 55 11.05 -12.16 -0.83
CA ALA A 55 12.42 -12.24 -1.32
C ALA A 55 13.28 -11.04 -0.87
N ILE A 56 12.69 -9.83 -0.85
CA ILE A 56 13.36 -8.63 -0.34
C ILE A 56 13.61 -8.80 1.17
N ALA A 57 12.59 -9.21 1.92
CA ALA A 57 12.70 -9.35 3.37
C ALA A 57 13.68 -10.43 3.84
N THR A 58 13.85 -11.52 3.09
CA THR A 58 14.87 -12.54 3.39
C THR A 58 16.29 -12.07 3.09
N ARG A 59 16.48 -11.16 2.12
CA ARG A 59 17.81 -10.62 1.75
C ARG A 59 18.30 -9.50 2.66
N ILE A 60 17.45 -8.51 2.95
CA ILE A 60 17.86 -7.31 3.71
C ILE A 60 17.34 -7.29 5.15
N GLY A 61 16.50 -8.26 5.54
CA GLY A 61 15.92 -8.38 6.87
C GLY A 61 14.60 -7.63 7.04
N GLN A 62 13.66 -8.25 7.73
CA GLN A 62 12.28 -7.77 7.92
C GLN A 62 12.20 -6.32 8.44
N ALA A 63 12.94 -5.99 9.50
CA ALA A 63 12.91 -4.66 10.10
C ALA A 63 13.40 -3.56 9.15
N ARG A 64 14.40 -3.86 8.30
CA ARG A 64 14.92 -2.91 7.31
C ARG A 64 13.92 -2.73 6.17
N THR A 65 13.34 -3.81 5.67
CA THR A 65 12.33 -3.77 4.60
C THR A 65 11.15 -2.87 4.95
N ILE A 66 10.68 -2.89 6.21
CA ILE A 66 9.56 -2.07 6.68
C ILE A 66 9.80 -0.56 6.47
N TRP A 67 10.97 -0.04 6.86
CA TRP A 67 11.26 1.39 6.75
C TRP A 67 11.82 1.77 5.38
N LEU A 68 12.65 0.91 4.78
CA LEU A 68 13.22 1.16 3.44
C LEU A 68 12.16 1.21 2.36
N SER A 69 11.14 0.36 2.41
CA SER A 69 10.08 0.37 1.39
C SER A 69 9.36 1.71 1.38
N VAL A 70 8.97 2.23 2.54
CA VAL A 70 8.29 3.52 2.66
C VAL A 70 9.21 4.67 2.27
N MET A 71 10.45 4.69 2.76
CA MET A 71 11.42 5.75 2.43
C MET A 71 11.74 5.82 0.94
N THR A 72 11.84 4.68 0.26
CA THR A 72 12.14 4.66 -1.18
C THR A 72 10.91 4.95 -2.03
N THR A 73 9.70 4.56 -1.62
CA THR A 73 8.51 4.71 -2.47
C THR A 73 7.69 5.96 -2.18
N ALA A 74 7.72 6.50 -0.95
CA ALA A 74 7.03 7.74 -0.59
C ALA A 74 7.36 8.96 -1.48
N PRO A 75 8.63 9.23 -1.86
CA PRO A 75 8.94 10.40 -2.68
C PRO A 75 8.31 10.31 -4.08
N PHE A 76 8.05 9.11 -4.61
CA PHE A 76 7.34 8.96 -5.90
C PHE A 76 5.88 9.42 -5.80
N GLY A 77 5.27 9.40 -4.61
CA GLY A 77 3.93 9.95 -4.39
C GLY A 77 3.82 11.45 -4.70
N LEU A 78 4.92 12.20 -4.60
CA LEU A 78 4.97 13.61 -4.98
C LEU A 78 4.80 13.84 -6.48
N LEU A 79 4.93 12.80 -7.32
CA LEU A 79 4.71 12.90 -8.77
C LEU A 79 3.21 12.88 -9.13
N ILE A 80 2.35 12.34 -8.25
CA ILE A 80 0.90 12.25 -8.46
C ILE A 80 0.25 13.64 -8.67
N PRO A 81 0.50 14.68 -7.85
CA PRO A 81 -0.10 15.99 -8.06
C PRO A 81 0.36 16.72 -9.34
N PHE A 82 1.49 16.31 -9.95
CA PHE A 82 1.93 16.85 -11.25
C PHE A 82 1.27 16.17 -12.46
N THR A 83 0.23 15.36 -12.24
CA THR A 83 -0.49 14.71 -13.32
C THR A 83 -1.29 15.73 -14.13
N GLU A 84 -0.95 15.85 -15.42
CA GLU A 84 -1.68 16.63 -16.42
C GLU A 84 -2.40 15.72 -17.44
N ARG A 85 -3.21 16.32 -18.33
CA ARG A 85 -3.85 15.60 -19.44
C ARG A 85 -2.81 15.11 -20.47
N GLY A 86 -3.14 14.03 -21.19
CA GLY A 86 -2.28 13.50 -22.25
C GLY A 86 -1.03 12.79 -21.70
N ALA A 87 0.16 13.21 -22.14
CA ALA A 87 1.43 12.62 -21.68
C ALA A 87 1.68 12.80 -20.17
N GLY A 88 1.02 13.79 -19.53
CA GLY A 88 1.07 14.01 -18.08
C GLY A 88 0.49 12.86 -17.25
N LEU A 89 -0.30 11.97 -17.85
CA LEU A 89 -0.77 10.74 -17.21
C LEU A 89 0.35 9.77 -16.84
N ALA A 90 1.51 9.86 -17.50
CA ALA A 90 2.67 9.06 -17.17
C ALA A 90 3.19 9.39 -15.74
N PHE A 91 3.08 10.64 -15.28
CA PHE A 91 3.46 11.03 -13.92
C PHE A 91 2.59 10.34 -12.87
N TYR A 92 1.30 10.17 -13.15
CA TYR A 92 0.42 9.39 -12.29
C TYR A 92 0.90 7.95 -12.14
N VAL A 93 1.18 7.28 -13.26
CA VAL A 93 1.64 5.89 -13.27
C VAL A 93 3.00 5.76 -12.57
N ALA A 94 3.92 6.67 -12.86
CA ALA A 94 5.24 6.73 -12.24
C ALA A 94 5.18 7.00 -10.73
N GLY A 95 4.13 7.66 -10.23
CA GLY A 95 3.91 7.89 -8.81
C GLY A 95 3.18 6.74 -8.11
N ILE A 96 2.06 6.28 -8.68
CA ILE A 96 1.18 5.30 -8.04
C ILE A 96 1.81 3.91 -7.99
N LEU A 97 2.54 3.50 -9.04
CA LEU A 97 3.08 2.15 -9.13
C LEU A 97 4.16 1.89 -8.06
N PRO A 98 5.18 2.75 -7.87
CA PRO A 98 6.15 2.57 -6.79
C PRO A 98 5.49 2.69 -5.41
N VAL A 99 4.57 3.64 -5.21
CA VAL A 99 3.88 3.82 -3.93
C VAL A 99 3.10 2.54 -3.55
N SER A 100 2.30 2.00 -4.48
CA SER A 100 1.56 0.76 -4.26
C SER A 100 2.48 -0.44 -4.03
N PHE A 101 3.61 -0.50 -4.74
CA PHE A 101 4.65 -1.51 -4.52
C PHE A 101 5.20 -1.47 -3.09
N GLY A 102 5.64 -0.29 -2.64
CA GLY A 102 6.24 -0.13 -1.31
C GLY A 102 5.26 -0.37 -0.17
N VAL A 103 3.99 0.01 -0.36
CA VAL A 103 2.91 -0.31 0.59
C VAL A 103 2.68 -1.81 0.70
N ALA A 104 2.62 -2.53 -0.43
CA ALA A 104 2.44 -3.98 -0.42
C ALA A 104 3.64 -4.68 0.25
N VAL A 105 4.87 -4.28 -0.08
CA VAL A 105 6.09 -4.80 0.55
C VAL A 105 6.10 -4.54 2.05
N HIS A 106 5.73 -3.33 2.47
CA HIS A 106 5.63 -2.96 3.89
C HIS A 106 4.63 -3.85 4.63
N ASN A 107 3.44 -4.05 4.05
CA ASN A 107 2.37 -4.84 4.66
C ASN A 107 2.79 -6.30 4.86
N VAL A 108 3.38 -6.90 3.83
CA VAL A 108 3.89 -8.28 3.91
C VAL A 108 5.01 -8.38 4.93
N ALA A 109 6.00 -7.47 4.91
CA ALA A 109 7.10 -7.49 5.85
C ALA A 109 6.63 -7.33 7.32
N GLN A 110 5.63 -6.48 7.57
CA GLN A 110 5.03 -6.36 8.90
C GLN A 110 4.36 -7.65 9.37
N VAL A 111 3.59 -8.31 8.51
CA VAL A 111 2.94 -9.59 8.83
C VAL A 111 4.00 -10.66 9.08
N SER A 112 4.98 -10.80 8.19
CA SER A 112 6.05 -11.78 8.34
C SER A 112 6.91 -11.54 9.59
N PHE A 113 7.17 -10.29 9.96
CA PHE A 113 7.88 -9.96 11.20
C PHE A 113 7.09 -10.42 12.45
N ARG A 114 5.77 -10.19 12.48
CA ARG A 114 4.90 -10.70 13.55
C ARG A 114 4.88 -12.22 13.59
N GLN A 115 4.85 -12.86 12.42
CA GLN A 115 4.89 -14.31 12.32
C GLN A 115 6.21 -14.89 12.82
N ALA A 116 7.35 -14.23 12.55
CA ALA A 116 8.67 -14.68 13.02
C ALA A 116 8.85 -14.55 14.54
N LEU A 117 8.25 -13.51 15.15
CA LEU A 117 8.24 -13.32 16.61
C LEU A 117 7.31 -14.30 17.33
N CYS A 118 6.30 -14.85 16.64
CA CYS A 118 5.36 -15.79 17.23
C CYS A 118 5.74 -17.25 16.96
N PRO A 119 5.77 -18.13 17.98
CA PRO A 119 6.00 -19.56 17.79
C PRO A 119 4.97 -20.16 16.82
N ALA A 120 5.43 -21.04 15.90
CA ALA A 120 4.59 -21.63 14.85
C ALA A 120 3.29 -22.27 15.37
N ARG A 121 3.33 -22.84 16.59
CA ARG A 121 2.19 -23.40 17.34
C ARG A 121 1.06 -22.39 17.62
N LEU A 122 1.38 -21.10 17.72
CA LEU A 122 0.44 -20.04 18.10
C LEU A 122 0.00 -19.16 16.93
N LEU A 123 0.57 -19.36 15.73
CA LEU A 123 0.26 -18.56 14.53
C LEU A 123 -1.22 -18.58 14.17
N GLY A 124 -1.87 -19.76 14.24
CA GLY A 124 -3.30 -19.89 13.96
C GLY A 124 -4.17 -19.10 14.93
N ARG A 125 -3.85 -19.16 16.23
CA ARG A 125 -4.57 -18.42 17.29
C ARG A 125 -4.34 -16.92 17.18
N MET A 126 -3.10 -16.48 16.96
CA MET A 126 -2.77 -15.07 16.81
C MET A 126 -3.47 -14.45 15.59
N ASN A 127 -3.47 -15.16 14.45
CA ASN A 127 -4.09 -14.67 13.22
C ASN A 127 -5.61 -14.56 13.38
N ALA A 128 -6.24 -15.51 14.07
CA ALA A 128 -7.66 -15.45 14.43
C ALA A 128 -8.00 -14.24 15.32
N THR A 129 -7.22 -13.99 16.38
CA THR A 129 -7.45 -12.84 17.28
C THR A 129 -7.22 -11.50 16.58
N MET A 130 -6.19 -11.37 15.75
CA MET A 130 -5.98 -10.13 14.98
C MET A 130 -7.10 -9.89 13.96
N ARG A 131 -7.54 -10.90 13.23
CA ARG A 131 -8.69 -10.76 12.33
C ARG A 131 -9.95 -10.35 13.08
N PHE A 132 -10.23 -10.97 14.23
CA PHE A 132 -11.36 -10.61 15.07
C PHE A 132 -11.27 -9.16 15.57
N LEU A 133 -10.11 -8.69 16.01
CA LEU A 133 -9.94 -7.31 16.47
C LEU A 133 -9.99 -6.28 15.33
N VAL A 134 -9.39 -6.58 14.18
CA VAL A 134 -9.31 -5.65 13.04
C VAL A 134 -10.63 -5.57 12.27
N TRP A 135 -11.30 -6.71 12.06
CA TRP A 135 -12.56 -6.77 11.31
C TRP A 135 -13.80 -6.71 12.19
N GLY A 136 -13.71 -7.15 13.45
CA GLY A 136 -14.83 -7.07 14.40
C GLY A 136 -15.10 -5.67 14.93
N THR A 137 -14.17 -4.73 14.75
CA THR A 137 -14.37 -3.30 15.03
C THR A 137 -14.87 -2.52 13.81
N THR A 138 -14.81 -3.10 12.61
CA THR A 138 -15.31 -2.50 11.37
C THR A 138 -16.82 -2.19 11.37
N PRO A 139 -17.72 -2.97 12.01
CA PRO A 139 -19.14 -2.62 12.09
C PRO A 139 -19.50 -1.62 13.20
N LEU A 140 -18.54 -1.16 14.01
CA LEU A 140 -18.77 -0.11 15.02
C LEU A 140 -18.50 1.31 14.46
N GLY A 141 -18.04 1.40 13.21
CA GLY A 141 -17.82 2.66 12.48
C GLY A 141 -18.86 2.88 11.40
#